data_AF-A0A4R5QI98-F1
#
_entry.id   AF-A0A4R5QI98-F1
#
_cell.length_a   1.000
_cell.length_b   1.000
_cell.length_c   1.000
_cell.angle_alpha   90.00
_cell.angle_beta   90.00
_cell.angle_gamma   90.00
#
_symmetry.space_group_name_H-M   'P 1'
#
loop_
_entity.id
_entity.type
_entity.pdbx_description
1 polymer ?
#
loop_
_entity_poly.entity_id
_entity_poly.type
_entity_poly.pdbx_seq_one_letter_code
_entity_poly.pdbx_strand_id
1 'polypeptide(L)'
;MPDLSPNAVADWLRERDPDVATLHLLGPVDADPAVLRTMLRLGELLEQALATDAERLSVRLRHPATAVNLRAALAQSGMARRLRLLDWFGERGLPERNAVLALTMGAGPDGDFIRAELQALQRRALLARIYAPERLQMLLAACQPEGMTGGGA
;
A
#
# COMPACT_ATOMS: atom_id res chain seq x y z
N MET A 1 -13.22 -9.04 -0.80
CA MET A 1 -12.29 -8.34 0.10
C MET A 1 -11.04 -9.18 0.14
N PRO A 2 -9.86 -8.56 0.13
CA PRO A 2 -8.63 -9.31 0.27
C PRO A 2 -8.53 -10.05 1.60
N ASP A 3 -8.07 -11.30 1.52
CA ASP A 3 -7.58 -12.03 2.67
C ASP A 3 -6.44 -11.25 3.35
N LEU A 4 -6.61 -11.00 4.66
CA LEU A 4 -5.64 -10.28 5.51
C LEU A 4 -4.71 -11.24 6.27
N SER A 5 -4.77 -12.53 5.97
CA SER A 5 -3.85 -13.52 6.51
C SER A 5 -2.40 -13.17 6.14
N PRO A 6 -1.41 -13.49 7.00
CA PRO A 6 0.00 -13.19 6.75
C PRO A 6 0.49 -13.66 5.37
N ASN A 7 0.12 -14.89 4.99
CA ASN A 7 0.56 -15.51 3.75
C ASN A 7 -0.09 -14.83 2.54
N ALA A 8 -1.41 -14.63 2.55
CA ALA A 8 -2.11 -14.01 1.42
C ALA A 8 -1.67 -12.56 1.17
N VAL A 9 -1.42 -11.80 2.24
CA VAL A 9 -0.92 -10.43 2.12
C VAL A 9 0.52 -10.42 1.59
N ALA A 10 1.36 -11.35 2.04
CA ALA A 10 2.73 -11.47 1.54
C ALA A 10 2.77 -11.90 0.07
N ASP A 11 1.92 -12.85 -0.33
CA ASP A 11 1.76 -13.29 -1.71
C ASP A 11 1.28 -12.14 -2.61
N TRP A 12 0.21 -11.46 -2.19
CA TRP A 12 -0.31 -10.29 -2.90
C TRP A 12 0.75 -9.20 -3.09
N LEU A 13 1.53 -8.91 -2.05
CA LEU A 13 2.54 -7.87 -2.15
C LEU A 13 3.70 -8.29 -3.05
N ARG A 14 4.11 -9.57 -3.03
CA ARG A 14 5.11 -10.12 -3.97
C ARG A 14 4.68 -10.00 -5.42
N GLU A 15 3.41 -10.27 -5.71
CA GLU A 15 2.86 -10.14 -7.06
C GLU A 15 2.84 -8.68 -7.55
N ARG A 16 2.56 -7.74 -6.63
CA ARG A 16 2.34 -6.34 -6.97
C ARG A 16 3.63 -5.51 -6.99
N ASP A 17 4.52 -5.78 -6.04
CA ASP A 17 5.80 -5.09 -5.89
C ASP A 17 6.84 -6.04 -5.26
N PRO A 18 7.61 -6.77 -6.10
CA PRO A 18 8.63 -7.72 -5.64
C PRO A 18 9.70 -7.07 -4.75
N ASP A 19 9.98 -5.78 -4.95
CA ASP A 19 11.04 -5.06 -4.22
C ASP A 19 10.58 -4.67 -2.81
N VAL A 20 9.30 -4.35 -2.64
CA VAL A 20 8.69 -4.08 -1.32
C VAL A 20 8.52 -5.37 -0.53
N ALA A 21 8.27 -6.51 -1.20
CA ALA A 21 8.18 -7.82 -0.56
C ALA A 21 9.43 -8.26 0.20
N THR A 22 10.59 -7.63 -0.07
CA THR A 22 11.85 -7.91 0.64
C THR A 22 11.92 -7.26 2.04
N LEU A 23 10.96 -6.41 2.41
CA LEU A 23 10.90 -5.77 3.72
C LEU A 23 10.32 -6.71 4.78
N HIS A 24 10.73 -6.55 6.05
CA HIS A 24 10.01 -7.17 7.17
C HIS A 24 8.66 -6.50 7.34
N LEU A 25 7.64 -7.14 6.76
CA LEU A 25 6.36 -6.54 6.41
C LEU A 25 5.25 -6.71 7.44
N LEU A 26 5.47 -7.63 8.38
CA LEU A 26 4.56 -7.93 9.48
C LEU A 26 5.22 -7.44 10.77
N GLY A 27 4.58 -6.48 11.42
CA GLY A 27 5.05 -5.98 12.71
C GLY A 27 4.81 -7.00 13.83
N PRO A 28 5.42 -6.84 15.01
CA PRO A 28 5.18 -7.73 16.16
C PRO A 28 3.70 -7.84 16.55
N VAL A 29 2.92 -6.77 16.30
CA VAL A 29 1.45 -6.75 16.49
C VAL A 29 0.72 -7.72 15.56
N ASP A 30 1.24 -7.96 14.35
CA ASP A 30 0.59 -8.85 13.38
C ASP A 30 0.78 -10.34 13.70
N ALA A 31 1.75 -10.66 14.55
CA ALA A 31 2.04 -12.00 15.02
C ALA A 31 1.11 -12.45 16.17
N ASP A 32 0.35 -11.53 16.78
CA ASP A 32 -0.63 -11.86 17.82
C ASP A 32 -1.86 -12.57 17.18
N PRO A 33 -2.19 -13.81 17.59
CA PRO A 33 -3.34 -14.54 17.08
C PRO A 33 -4.69 -13.84 17.32
N ALA A 34 -4.83 -13.06 18.41
CA ALA A 34 -6.04 -12.31 18.70
C ALA A 34 -6.22 -11.13 17.73
N VAL A 35 -5.12 -10.44 17.40
CA VAL A 35 -5.12 -9.37 16.40
C VAL A 35 -5.45 -9.95 15.03
N LEU A 36 -4.84 -11.08 14.66
CA LEU A 36 -5.14 -11.78 13.40
C LEU A 36 -6.64 -12.11 13.27
N ARG A 37 -7.26 -12.72 14.28
CA ARG A 37 -8.70 -13.02 14.27
C ARG A 37 -9.54 -11.77 14.09
N THR A 38 -9.18 -10.68 14.77
CA THR A 38 -9.90 -9.41 14.69
C THR A 38 -9.78 -8.81 13.29
N MET A 39 -8.60 -8.88 12.67
CA MET A 39 -8.37 -8.38 11.31
C MET A 39 -9.13 -9.20 10.26
N LEU A 40 -9.11 -10.53 10.36
CA LEU A 40 -9.90 -11.40 9.48
C LEU A 40 -11.40 -11.09 9.62
N ARG A 41 -11.89 -10.93 10.85
CA ARG A 41 -13.29 -10.59 11.10
C ARG A 41 -13.67 -9.22 10.57
N LEU A 42 -12.81 -8.21 10.76
CA LEU A 42 -12.99 -6.90 10.15
C LEU A 42 -13.14 -7.05 8.63
N GLY A 43 -12.32 -7.92 8.03
CA GLY A 43 -12.36 -8.11 6.60
C GLY A 43 -13.66 -8.71 6.09
N GLU A 44 -14.12 -9.79 6.72
CA GLU A 44 -15.43 -10.38 6.43
C GLU A 44 -16.58 -9.37 6.55
N LEU A 45 -16.54 -8.52 7.57
CA LEU A 45 -17.59 -7.52 7.82
C LEU A 45 -17.58 -6.41 6.76
N LEU A 46 -16.40 -5.97 6.31
CA LEU A 46 -16.27 -4.98 5.24
C LEU A 46 -16.77 -5.54 3.90
N GLU A 47 -16.44 -6.79 3.58
CA GLU A 47 -16.97 -7.50 2.41
C GLU A 47 -18.49 -7.60 2.43
N GLN A 48 -19.05 -8.10 3.53
CA GLN A 48 -20.49 -8.26 3.69
C GLN A 48 -21.21 -6.92 3.60
N ALA A 49 -20.65 -5.87 4.23
CA ALA A 49 -21.22 -4.53 4.17
C ALA A 49 -21.17 -3.96 2.75
N LEU A 50 -20.06 -4.16 2.02
CA LEU A 50 -19.93 -3.70 0.63
C LEU A 50 -20.94 -4.39 -0.28
N ALA A 51 -21.09 -5.71 -0.14
CA ALA A 51 -22.04 -6.51 -0.92
C ALA A 51 -23.51 -6.19 -0.61
N THR A 52 -23.79 -5.78 0.63
CA THR A 52 -25.15 -5.44 1.07
C THR A 52 -25.55 -4.03 0.64
N ASP A 53 -24.71 -3.03 0.93
CA ASP A 53 -25.00 -1.62 0.66
C ASP A 53 -23.70 -0.79 0.67
N ALA A 54 -23.09 -0.66 -0.51
CA ALA A 54 -21.83 0.04 -0.69
C ALA A 54 -21.92 1.54 -0.35
N GLU A 55 -23.06 2.19 -0.62
CA GLU A 55 -23.28 3.60 -0.30
C GLU A 55 -23.32 3.83 1.21
N ARG A 56 -24.11 3.00 1.91
CA ARG A 56 -24.18 3.07 3.37
C ARG A 56 -22.83 2.77 4.02
N LEU A 57 -22.07 1.80 3.49
CA LEU A 57 -20.71 1.53 3.96
C LEU A 57 -19.82 2.76 3.77
N SER A 58 -19.81 3.36 2.58
CA SER A 58 -19.01 4.57 2.30
C SER A 58 -19.36 5.71 3.26
N VAL A 59 -20.65 6.00 3.47
CA VAL A 59 -21.11 7.02 4.42
C VAL A 59 -20.64 6.71 5.84
N ARG A 60 -20.72 5.45 6.27
CA ARG A 60 -20.28 5.02 7.60
C ARG A 60 -18.78 5.16 7.79
N LEU A 61 -17.97 4.76 6.81
CA LEU A 61 -16.51 4.93 6.86
C LEU A 61 -16.10 6.40 6.93
N ARG A 62 -16.90 7.29 6.32
CA ARG A 62 -16.68 8.74 6.35
C ARG A 62 -17.18 9.43 7.62
N HIS A 63 -17.94 8.74 8.47
CA HIS A 63 -18.42 9.31 9.72
C HIS A 63 -17.24 9.64 10.65
N PRO A 64 -17.16 10.83 11.28
CA PRO A 64 -15.97 11.28 12.02
C PRO A 64 -15.45 10.29 13.07
N ALA A 65 -16.35 9.73 13.89
CA ALA A 65 -15.96 8.76 14.92
C ALA A 65 -15.39 7.46 14.32
N THR A 66 -15.95 7.01 13.19
CA THR A 66 -15.51 5.79 12.50
C THR A 66 -14.17 6.04 11.79
N ALA A 67 -14.03 7.20 11.14
CA ALA A 67 -12.81 7.59 10.46
C ALA A 67 -11.61 7.70 11.42
N VAL A 68 -11.83 8.22 12.64
CA VAL A 68 -10.79 8.27 13.69
C VAL A 68 -10.35 6.86 14.09
N ASN A 69 -11.30 5.97 14.39
CA ASN A 69 -10.99 4.59 14.78
C ASN A 69 -10.32 3.81 13.65
N LEU A 70 -10.78 3.98 12.41
CA LEU A 70 -10.18 3.36 11.23
C LEU A 70 -8.75 3.82 11.05
N ARG A 71 -8.48 5.12 11.17
CA ARG A 71 -7.13 5.69 11.07
C ARG A 71 -6.20 5.13 12.14
N ALA A 72 -6.64 5.09 13.39
CA ALA A 72 -5.87 4.53 14.49
C ALA A 72 -5.57 3.04 14.28
N ALA A 73 -6.56 2.27 13.82
CA ALA A 73 -6.38 0.85 13.51
C ALA A 73 -5.38 0.62 12.36
N LEU A 74 -5.44 1.45 11.31
CA LEU A 74 -4.49 1.39 10.19
C LEU A 74 -3.07 1.74 10.65
N ALA A 75 -2.89 2.80 11.44
CA ALA A 75 -1.58 3.20 11.95
C ALA A 75 -0.94 2.13 12.86
N GLN A 76 -1.76 1.36 13.59
CA GLN A 76 -1.27 0.28 14.45
C GLN A 76 -1.08 -1.06 13.72
N SER A 77 -1.68 -1.22 12.54
CA SER A 77 -1.48 -2.42 11.71
C SER A 77 -0.09 -2.41 11.05
N GLY A 78 0.51 -3.58 10.89
CA GLY A 78 1.76 -3.65 10.14
C GLY A 78 1.56 -3.29 8.67
N MET A 79 2.66 -2.83 8.08
CA MET A 79 2.68 -2.16 6.78
C MET A 79 1.95 -2.95 5.70
N ALA A 80 2.14 -4.28 5.63
CA ALA A 80 1.54 -5.09 4.58
C ALA A 80 0.00 -5.11 4.64
N ARG A 81 -0.57 -5.35 5.83
CA ARG A 81 -2.03 -5.33 6.02
C ARG A 81 -2.60 -3.95 5.80
N ARG A 82 -1.89 -2.91 6.23
CA ARG A 82 -2.27 -1.52 6.00
C ARG A 82 -2.36 -1.21 4.51
N LEU A 83 -1.31 -1.53 3.75
CA LEU A 83 -1.29 -1.34 2.30
C LEU A 83 -2.41 -2.13 1.63
N ARG A 84 -2.71 -3.35 2.09
CA ARG A 84 -3.79 -4.16 1.56
C ARG A 84 -5.17 -3.54 1.81
N LEU A 85 -5.41 -2.99 2.99
CA LEU A 85 -6.64 -2.28 3.33
C LEU A 85 -6.78 -0.97 2.55
N LEU A 86 -5.69 -0.21 2.41
CA LEU A 86 -5.67 1.04 1.62
C LEU A 86 -5.93 0.75 0.14
N ASP A 87 -5.34 -0.31 -0.42
CA ASP A 87 -5.63 -0.77 -1.79
C ASP A 87 -7.11 -1.13 -1.95
N TRP A 88 -7.68 -1.87 -0.99
CA TRP A 88 -9.09 -2.23 -1.00
C TRP A 88 -10.02 -1.01 -0.94
N PHE A 89 -9.74 -0.03 -0.09
CA PHE A 89 -10.50 1.23 -0.08
C PHE A 89 -10.44 1.96 -1.43
N GLY A 90 -9.37 1.75 -2.21
CA GLY A 90 -9.20 2.30 -3.55
C GLY A 90 -9.84 1.48 -4.68
N GLU A 91 -10.39 0.29 -4.40
CA GLU A 91 -10.94 -0.60 -5.43
C GLU A 91 -12.22 -0.06 -6.10
N ARG A 92 -12.49 -0.55 -7.32
CA ARG A 92 -13.70 -0.24 -8.09
C ARG A 92 -14.90 -0.95 -7.47
N GLY A 93 -15.52 -0.32 -6.48
CA GLY A 93 -16.74 -0.83 -5.83
C GLY A 93 -17.23 0.05 -4.69
N LEU A 94 -16.32 0.80 -4.05
CA LEU A 94 -16.65 1.71 -2.96
C LEU A 94 -16.98 3.13 -3.49
N PRO A 95 -18.20 3.65 -3.29
CA PRO A 95 -18.56 5.04 -3.60
C PRO A 95 -17.69 6.02 -2.82
N GLU A 96 -17.35 7.15 -3.43
CA GLU A 96 -16.50 8.18 -2.81
C GLU A 96 -15.18 7.64 -2.22
N ARG A 97 -14.60 6.58 -2.80
CA ARG A 97 -13.33 5.98 -2.34
C ARG A 97 -12.22 6.96 -2.03
N ASN A 98 -12.07 8.03 -2.83
CA ASN A 98 -11.04 9.05 -2.61
C ASN A 98 -11.28 9.83 -1.31
N ALA A 99 -12.54 10.07 -0.94
CA ALA A 99 -12.88 10.72 0.32
C ALA A 99 -12.61 9.78 1.51
N VAL A 100 -12.92 8.49 1.37
CA VAL A 100 -12.57 7.47 2.39
C VAL A 100 -11.05 7.41 2.59
N LEU A 101 -10.28 7.34 1.51
CA LEU A 101 -8.81 7.35 1.55
C LEU A 101 -8.25 8.65 2.14
N ALA A 102 -8.81 9.81 1.80
CA ALA A 102 -8.37 11.08 2.37
C ALA A 102 -8.53 11.11 3.89
N LEU A 103 -9.59 10.48 4.43
CA LEU A 103 -9.82 10.41 5.86
C LEU A 103 -8.85 9.49 6.60
N THR A 104 -8.40 8.39 5.99
CA THR A 104 -7.35 7.54 6.59
C THR A 104 -6.02 8.29 6.68
N MET A 105 -5.80 9.28 5.83
CA MET A 105 -4.63 10.16 5.83
C MET A 105 -4.92 11.56 6.37
N GLY A 106 -5.97 11.72 7.18
CA GLY A 106 -6.35 13.02 7.76
C GLY A 106 -5.30 13.60 8.72
N ALA A 107 -5.56 14.80 9.25
CA ALA A 107 -4.66 15.44 10.23
C ALA A 107 -4.55 14.63 11.53
N GLY A 108 -3.38 14.69 12.16
CA GLY A 108 -3.07 14.05 13.43
C GLY A 108 -2.00 12.95 13.30
N PRO A 109 -1.42 12.49 14.42
CA PRO A 109 -0.23 11.66 14.44
C PRO A 109 -0.37 10.37 13.62
N ASP A 110 -1.52 9.69 13.72
CA ASP A 110 -1.77 8.46 12.98
C ASP A 110 -1.81 8.69 11.46
N GLY A 111 -2.44 9.79 11.03
CA GLY A 111 -2.52 10.12 9.61
C GLY A 111 -1.19 10.63 9.07
N ASP A 112 -0.45 11.40 9.87
CA ASP A 112 0.90 11.84 9.56
C ASP A 112 1.84 10.64 9.38
N PHE A 113 1.74 9.64 10.26
CA PHE A 113 2.48 8.39 10.18
C PHE A 113 2.16 7.61 8.89
N ILE A 114 0.87 7.45 8.56
CA ILE A 114 0.46 6.77 7.32
C ILE A 114 0.99 7.51 6.09
N ARG A 115 0.88 8.85 6.04
CA ARG A 115 1.42 9.64 4.92
C ARG A 115 2.94 9.51 4.81
N ALA A 116 3.67 9.57 5.91
CA ALA A 116 5.12 9.44 5.93
C ALA A 116 5.57 8.05 5.44
N GLU A 117 4.89 6.98 5.86
CA GLU A 117 5.18 5.62 5.42
C GLU A 117 4.94 5.46 3.90
N LEU A 118 3.80 5.92 3.39
CA LEU A 118 3.50 5.87 1.96
C LEU A 118 4.50 6.69 1.12
N GLN A 119 4.90 7.87 1.59
CA GLN A 119 5.91 8.69 0.93
C GLN A 119 7.28 8.00 0.91
N ALA A 120 7.68 7.34 2.00
CA ALA A 120 8.93 6.60 2.08
C ALA A 120 8.94 5.42 1.10
N LEU A 121 7.84 4.67 1.02
CA LEU A 121 7.66 3.56 0.08
C LEU A 121 7.70 4.06 -1.38
N GLN A 122 6.95 5.13 -1.69
CA GLN A 122 6.95 5.73 -3.02
C GLN A 122 8.36 6.21 -3.42
N ARG A 123 9.08 6.86 -2.51
CA ARG A 123 10.45 7.33 -2.75
C ARG A 123 11.37 6.15 -3.03
N ARG A 124 11.29 5.07 -2.24
CA ARG A 124 12.10 3.86 -2.45
C ARG A 124 11.83 3.25 -3.82
N ALA A 125 10.56 3.06 -4.18
CA ALA A 125 10.18 2.51 -5.48
C ALA A 125 10.64 3.39 -6.65
N LEU A 126 10.52 4.71 -6.52
CA LEU A 126 11.02 5.65 -7.54
C LEU A 126 12.54 5.57 -7.70
N LEU A 127 13.29 5.54 -6.60
CA LEU A 127 14.74 5.43 -6.64
C LEU A 127 15.20 4.10 -7.26
N ALA A 128 14.61 2.97 -6.84
CA ALA A 128 14.89 1.66 -7.42
C ALA A 128 14.65 1.67 -8.94
N ARG A 129 13.54 2.26 -9.38
CA ARG A 129 13.22 2.38 -10.81
C ARG A 129 14.11 3.36 -11.57
N ILE A 130 14.56 4.45 -10.95
CA ILE A 130 15.44 5.44 -11.60
C ILE A 130 16.85 4.89 -11.77
N TYR A 131 17.37 4.22 -10.74
CA TYR A 131 18.71 3.67 -10.70
C TYR A 131 18.77 2.18 -11.05
N ALA A 132 17.74 1.66 -11.75
CA ALA A 132 17.72 0.29 -12.22
C ALA A 132 18.94 0.03 -13.13
N PRO A 133 19.67 -1.09 -12.97
CA PRO A 133 20.89 -1.37 -13.72
C PRO A 133 20.73 -1.23 -15.23
N GLU A 134 19.60 -1.68 -15.78
CA GLU A 134 19.29 -1.64 -17.21
C GLU A 134 19.18 -0.19 -17.70
N ARG A 135 18.56 0.69 -16.90
CA ARG A 135 18.42 2.12 -17.25
C ARG A 135 19.73 2.86 -17.16
N LEU A 136 20.56 2.51 -16.17
CA LEU A 136 21.92 3.06 -16.07
C LEU A 136 22.77 2.62 -17.26
N GLN A 137 22.70 1.34 -17.66
CA GLN A 137 23.38 0.82 -18.85
C GLN A 137 22.90 1.51 -20.13
N MET A 138 21.59 1.70 -20.31
CA MET A 138 21.04 2.45 -21.45
C MET A 138 21.56 3.89 -21.49
N LEU A 139 21.59 4.59 -20.34
CA LEU A 139 22.10 5.95 -20.26
C LEU A 139 23.60 6.00 -20.60
N LEU A 140 24.38 5.05 -20.05
CA LEU A 140 25.80 4.94 -20.35
C LEU A 140 26.06 4.66 -21.83
N ALA A 141 25.28 3.79 -22.46
CA ALA A 141 25.38 3.51 -23.89
C ALA A 141 25.04 4.73 -24.75
N ALA A 142 24.00 5.50 -24.40
CA ALA A 142 23.63 6.73 -25.09
C ALA A 142 24.68 7.85 -24.93
N CYS A 143 25.47 7.82 -23.86
CA CYS A 143 26.59 8.74 -23.65
C CYS A 143 27.89 8.29 -24.34
N GLN A 144 27.95 7.10 -24.93
CA GLN A 144 29.09 6.69 -25.75
C GLN A 144 28.98 7.38 -27.13
N PRO A 145 30.01 8.10 -27.58
CA PRO A 145 29.96 8.78 -28.87
C PRO A 145 29.82 7.77 -30.01
N GLU A 146 28.82 7.96 -30.86
CA GLU A 146 28.74 7.34 -32.18
C GLU A 146 29.91 7.86 -33.03
N GLY A 147 31.07 7.20 -32.97
CA GLY A 147 32.22 7.65 -33.75
C GLY A 147 33.59 7.24 -33.21
N MET A 148 33.82 5.94 -33.02
CA MET A 148 35.18 5.38 -33.08
C MET A 148 35.27 4.30 -34.18
N THR A 149 34.63 4.55 -35.31
CA THR A 149 34.80 3.78 -36.55
C THR A 149 35.20 4.74 -37.67
N GLY A 150 36.46 5.16 -37.69
CA GLY A 150 36.98 5.96 -38.81
C GLY A 150 38.16 6.86 -38.46
N GLY A 151 39.31 6.25 -38.15
CA GLY A 151 40.57 6.96 -37.98
C GLY A 151 41.74 5.99 -38.10
N GLY A 152 41.70 5.17 -39.16
CA GLY A 152 42.85 4.37 -39.57
C GLY A 152 43.74 5.17 -40.53
N ALA A 153 45.03 4.84 -40.44
CA ALA A 153 46.20 5.30 -41.20
C ALA A 153 46.90 6.56 -40.66
#